data_AF-A0A4P6HSB5-F1
#
_entry.id   AF-A0A4P6HSB5-F1
#
_cell.length_a   1.000
_cell.length_b   1.000
_cell.length_c   1.000
_cell.angle_alpha   90.00
_cell.angle_beta   90.00
_cell.angle_gamma   90.00
#
_symmetry.space_group_name_H-M   'P 1'
#
loop_
_entity.id
_entity.type
_entity.pdbx_description
1 polymer ?
#
loop_
_entity_poly.entity_id
_entity_poly.type
_entity_poly.pdbx_seq_one_letter_code
_entity_poly.pdbx_strand_id
1 'polypeptide(L)'
;MAKKPAKADLGHNSEREQWEEQQFLNGFRQIKEHEADMAGTKGEMAGVYKRLEKLGFTKADFKWAKELEDEDAPKIIETMRRRLRIARFFGHGVSRQIELFESDRTPADERAYGEGLAAGKLRKDNANPYGADSKQGQAWQRGFNEGTEFINKELAGKFDEDGGSELISGADPFEPEPVTEAAE
;
A
#
# COMPACT_ATOMS: atom_id res chain seq x y z
N MET A 1 -59.03 -53.06 16.51
CA MET A 1 -58.30 -52.44 15.38
C MET A 1 -57.03 -51.81 15.93
N ALA A 2 -55.85 -52.38 15.64
CA ALA A 2 -54.57 -51.89 16.14
C ALA A 2 -53.98 -50.88 15.15
N LYS A 3 -53.65 -49.67 15.62
CA LYS A 3 -53.02 -48.61 14.83
C LYS A 3 -51.50 -48.85 14.81
N LYS A 4 -50.95 -49.18 13.64
CA LYS A 4 -49.52 -49.42 13.41
C LYS A 4 -48.74 -48.11 13.60
N PRO A 5 -47.63 -48.06 14.34
CA PRO A 5 -46.84 -46.83 14.44
C PRO A 5 -46.12 -46.59 13.10
N ALA A 6 -46.17 -45.35 12.61
CA ALA A 6 -45.43 -44.90 11.45
C ALA A 6 -43.92 -45.00 11.76
N LYS A 7 -43.17 -45.67 10.87
CA LYS A 7 -41.70 -45.63 10.90
C LYS A 7 -41.29 -44.20 10.58
N ALA A 8 -40.66 -43.53 11.55
CA ALA A 8 -39.95 -42.29 11.28
C ALA A 8 -38.75 -42.63 10.38
N ASP A 9 -38.65 -41.92 9.26
CA ASP A 9 -37.51 -41.99 8.34
C ASP A 9 -36.23 -41.58 9.08
N LEU A 10 -35.42 -42.57 9.45
CA LEU A 10 -34.13 -42.42 10.14
C LEU A 10 -32.97 -42.08 9.18
N GLY A 11 -33.23 -41.87 7.89
CA GLY A 11 -32.18 -41.69 6.87
C GLY A 11 -31.77 -40.23 6.60
N HIS A 12 -32.69 -39.27 6.70
CA HIS A 12 -32.43 -37.91 6.23
C HIS A 12 -31.69 -37.00 7.24
N ASN A 13 -31.71 -37.34 8.53
CA ASN A 13 -31.00 -36.56 9.55
C ASN A 13 -29.49 -36.89 9.59
N SER A 14 -29.08 -38.14 9.35
CA SER A 14 -27.67 -38.54 9.44
C SER A 14 -26.85 -38.08 8.24
N GLU A 15 -27.41 -38.06 7.02
CA GLU A 15 -26.73 -37.51 5.84
C GLU A 15 -26.56 -35.99 5.94
N ARG A 16 -27.58 -35.30 6.48
CA ARG A 16 -27.52 -33.86 6.75
C ARG A 16 -26.48 -33.54 7.81
N GLU A 17 -26.45 -34.28 8.91
CA GLU A 17 -25.47 -34.11 9.98
C GLU A 17 -24.04 -34.34 9.49
N GLN A 18 -23.82 -35.38 8.66
CA GLN A 18 -22.52 -35.63 8.02
C GLN A 18 -22.10 -34.54 7.03
N TRP A 19 -23.05 -33.97 6.28
CA TRP A 19 -22.77 -32.84 5.40
C TRP A 19 -22.43 -31.58 6.19
N GLU A 20 -23.19 -31.28 7.25
CA GLU A 20 -22.94 -30.14 8.15
C GLU A 20 -21.57 -30.27 8.84
N GLU A 21 -21.22 -31.47 9.32
CA GLU A 21 -19.91 -31.79 9.88
C GLU A 21 -18.78 -31.54 8.86
N GLN A 22 -18.94 -32.00 7.62
CA GLN A 22 -17.96 -31.74 6.56
C GLN A 22 -17.80 -30.25 6.24
N GLN A 23 -18.90 -29.49 6.17
CA GLN A 23 -18.83 -28.04 5.95
C GLN A 23 -18.11 -27.34 7.11
N PHE A 24 -18.42 -27.73 8.36
CA PHE A 24 -17.78 -27.18 9.54
C PHE A 24 -16.28 -27.47 9.57
N LEU A 25 -15.87 -28.72 9.33
CA LEU A 25 -14.45 -29.10 9.34
C LEU A 25 -13.66 -28.41 8.23
N ASN A 26 -14.26 -28.24 7.04
CA ASN A 26 -13.65 -27.49 5.95
C ASN A 26 -13.52 -26.00 6.30
N GLY A 27 -14.58 -25.38 6.82
CA GLY A 27 -14.53 -23.98 7.25
C GLY A 27 -13.54 -23.75 8.40
N PHE A 28 -13.47 -24.67 9.36
CA PHE A 28 -12.53 -24.61 10.47
C PHE A 28 -11.08 -24.71 9.99
N ARG A 29 -10.78 -25.59 9.02
CA ARG A 29 -9.46 -25.65 8.38
C ARG A 29 -9.11 -24.32 7.71
N GLN A 30 -10.02 -23.76 6.91
CA GLN A 30 -9.81 -22.47 6.24
C GLN A 30 -9.57 -21.33 7.24
N ILE A 31 -10.33 -21.28 8.33
CA ILE A 31 -10.14 -20.29 9.39
C ILE A 31 -8.75 -20.43 10.01
N LYS A 32 -8.31 -21.65 10.33
CA LYS A 32 -6.97 -21.89 10.88
C LYS A 32 -5.85 -21.48 9.92
N GLU A 33 -6.03 -21.74 8.63
CA GLU A 33 -5.09 -21.30 7.59
C GLU A 33 -5.00 -19.76 7.57
N HIS A 34 -6.14 -19.07 7.53
CA HIS A 34 -6.17 -17.60 7.59
C HIS A 34 -5.61 -17.03 8.90
N GLU A 35 -5.83 -17.69 10.04
CA GLU A 35 -5.24 -17.28 11.32
C GLU A 35 -3.71 -17.40 11.31
N ALA A 36 -3.18 -18.47 10.71
CA ALA A 36 -1.74 -18.66 10.53
C ALA A 36 -1.15 -17.58 9.61
N ASP A 37 -1.81 -17.29 8.48
CA ASP A 37 -1.42 -16.23 7.55
C ASP A 37 -1.43 -14.85 8.24
N MET A 38 -2.47 -14.57 9.03
CA MET A 38 -2.56 -13.34 9.82
C MET A 38 -1.42 -13.23 10.84
N ALA A 39 -1.05 -14.33 11.49
CA ALA A 39 0.05 -14.34 12.46
C ALA A 39 1.39 -14.03 11.77
N GLY A 40 1.66 -14.67 10.62
CA GLY A 40 2.84 -14.39 9.79
C GLY A 40 2.89 -12.92 9.36
N THR A 41 1.81 -12.44 8.75
CA THR A 41 1.69 -11.05 8.27
C THR A 41 1.85 -10.03 9.39
N LYS A 42 1.26 -10.28 10.58
CA LYS A 42 1.46 -9.42 11.75
C LYS A 42 2.92 -9.37 12.21
N GLY A 43 3.64 -10.49 12.14
CA GLY A 43 5.06 -10.55 12.43
C GLY A 43 5.88 -9.67 11.48
N GLU A 44 5.60 -9.77 10.18
CA GLU A 44 6.24 -8.94 9.15
C GLU A 44 5.95 -7.45 9.35
N MET A 45 4.68 -7.10 9.59
CA MET A 45 4.27 -5.73 9.91
C MET A 45 5.01 -5.19 11.13
N ALA A 46 5.17 -5.99 12.19
CA ALA A 46 5.94 -5.60 13.37
C ALA A 46 7.42 -5.34 13.03
N GLY A 47 8.00 -6.13 12.11
CA GLY A 47 9.33 -5.90 11.56
C GLY A 47 9.44 -4.57 10.82
N VAL A 48 8.45 -4.24 9.99
CA VAL A 48 8.37 -2.95 9.26
C VAL A 48 8.28 -1.78 10.26
N TYR A 49 7.38 -1.86 11.24
CA TYR A 49 7.26 -0.81 12.28
C TYR A 49 8.58 -0.59 13.01
N LYS A 50 9.28 -1.65 13.42
CA LYS A 50 10.59 -1.54 14.10
C LYS A 50 11.65 -0.85 13.23
N ARG A 51 11.64 -1.05 11.91
CA ARG A 51 12.57 -0.35 11.00
C ARG A 51 12.25 1.14 10.92
N LEU A 52 10.98 1.49 10.87
CA LEU A 52 10.52 2.88 10.77
C LEU A 52 10.66 3.63 12.11
N GLU A 53 10.51 2.93 13.24
CA GLU A 53 10.79 3.48 14.58
C GLU A 53 12.24 3.93 14.73
N LYS A 54 13.21 3.23 14.11
CA LYS A 54 14.62 3.66 14.09
C LYS A 54 14.83 4.99 13.34
N LEU A 55 13.92 5.34 12.44
CA LEU A 55 13.91 6.61 11.70
C LEU A 55 13.10 7.70 12.42
N GLY A 56 12.52 7.40 13.59
CA GLY A 56 11.73 8.33 14.40
C GLY A 56 10.23 8.30 14.13
N PHE A 57 9.73 7.44 13.24
CA PHE A 57 8.29 7.30 12.98
C PHE A 57 7.62 6.37 13.99
N THR A 58 6.44 6.75 14.45
CA THR A 58 5.65 6.01 15.43
C THR A 58 4.43 5.36 14.79
N LYS A 59 3.83 4.39 15.48
CA LYS A 59 2.53 3.82 15.06
C LYS A 59 1.41 4.86 14.93
N ALA A 60 1.49 5.96 15.69
CA ALA A 60 0.52 7.05 15.58
C ALA A 60 0.65 7.78 14.23
N ASP A 61 1.88 7.93 13.72
CA ASP A 61 2.14 8.54 12.41
C ASP A 61 1.58 7.68 11.28
N PHE A 62 1.71 6.36 11.37
CA PHE A 62 1.08 5.45 10.40
C PHE A 62 -0.44 5.47 10.46
N LYS A 63 -1.01 5.55 11.66
CA LYS A 63 -2.46 5.71 11.81
C LYS A 63 -2.91 7.01 11.15
N TRP A 64 -2.18 8.10 11.36
CA TRP A 64 -2.47 9.37 10.72
C TRP A 64 -2.33 9.33 9.20
N ALA A 65 -1.27 8.68 8.69
CA ALA A 65 -1.07 8.51 7.25
C ALA A 65 -2.22 7.74 6.58
N LYS A 66 -2.77 6.71 7.27
CA LYS A 66 -3.97 5.99 6.80
C LYS A 66 -5.21 6.89 6.80
N GLU A 67 -5.42 7.66 7.88
CA GLU A 67 -6.51 8.64 7.93
C GLU A 67 -6.44 9.63 6.75
N LEU A 68 -5.23 10.08 6.36
CA LEU A 68 -5.02 10.94 5.18
C LEU A 68 -5.29 10.27 3.84
N GLU A 69 -5.18 8.95 3.76
CA GLU A 69 -5.45 8.18 2.54
C GLU A 69 -6.94 7.87 2.37
N ASP A 70 -7.63 7.59 3.48
CA ASP A 70 -9.03 7.18 3.49
C ASP A 70 -10.00 8.39 3.44
N GLU A 71 -9.61 9.54 3.97
CA GLU A 71 -10.49 10.69 4.19
C GLU A 71 -10.14 11.90 3.31
N ASP A 72 -11.16 12.72 3.00
CA ASP A 72 -10.97 13.95 2.23
C ASP A 72 -10.42 15.11 3.06
N ALA A 73 -9.75 16.05 2.39
CA ALA A 73 -9.14 17.21 3.04
C ALA A 73 -10.10 18.01 3.94
N PRO A 74 -11.38 18.26 3.56
CA PRO A 74 -12.35 18.91 4.44
C PRO A 74 -12.55 18.20 5.79
N LYS A 75 -12.71 16.88 5.80
CA LYS A 75 -12.94 16.11 7.03
C LYS A 75 -11.70 16.03 7.90
N ILE A 76 -10.52 15.95 7.28
CA ILE A 76 -9.23 16.06 7.96
C ILE A 76 -9.09 17.43 8.64
N ILE A 77 -9.40 18.52 7.93
CA ILE A 77 -9.37 19.89 8.46
C ILE A 77 -10.36 20.04 9.62
N GLU A 78 -11.58 19.53 9.50
CA GLU A 78 -12.57 19.56 10.57
C GLU A 78 -12.08 18.81 11.82
N THR A 79 -11.49 17.63 11.62
CA THR A 79 -10.90 16.84 12.70
C THR A 79 -9.80 17.63 13.42
N MET A 80 -8.92 18.30 12.67
CA MET A 80 -7.87 19.14 13.23
C MET A 80 -8.45 20.36 13.98
N ARG A 81 -9.44 21.05 13.41
CA ARG A 81 -10.16 22.15 14.08
C ARG A 81 -10.78 21.69 15.40
N ARG A 82 -11.37 20.49 15.43
CA ARG A 82 -11.93 19.90 16.66
C ARG A 82 -10.83 19.62 17.69
N ARG A 83 -9.69 19.05 17.28
CA ARG A 83 -8.53 18.82 18.16
C ARG A 83 -8.00 20.13 18.76
N LEU A 84 -7.89 21.19 17.96
CA LEU A 84 -7.50 22.53 18.42
C LEU A 84 -8.54 23.16 19.36
N ARG A 85 -9.83 22.96 19.10
CA ARG A 85 -10.88 23.41 20.01
C ARG A 85 -10.77 22.74 21.39
N ILE A 86 -10.52 21.43 21.41
CA ILE A 86 -10.29 20.68 22.64
C ILE A 86 -9.03 21.19 23.35
N ALA A 87 -7.92 21.38 22.62
CA ALA A 87 -6.69 21.93 23.19
C ALA A 87 -6.91 23.30 23.86
N ARG A 88 -7.78 24.14 23.30
CA ARG A 88 -8.19 25.42 23.90
C ARG A 88 -8.94 25.22 25.23
N PHE A 89 -9.81 24.22 25.34
CA PHE A 89 -10.48 23.90 26.61
C PHE A 89 -9.49 23.53 27.71
N PHE A 90 -8.38 22.89 27.35
CA PHE A 90 -7.28 22.57 28.26
C PHE A 90 -6.26 23.73 28.42
N GLY A 91 -6.52 24.91 27.86
CA GLY A 91 -5.64 26.07 27.98
C GLY A 91 -4.34 26.00 27.16
N HIS A 92 -4.18 25.01 26.28
CA HIS A 92 -3.01 24.91 25.42
C HIS A 92 -2.97 26.02 24.36
N GLY A 93 -1.78 26.59 24.13
CA GLY A 93 -1.57 27.71 23.20
C GLY A 93 -1.52 27.33 21.71
N VAL A 94 -1.49 26.04 21.39
CA VAL A 94 -1.35 25.52 20.01
C VAL A 94 -2.45 26.05 19.07
N SER A 95 -3.67 26.20 19.59
CA SER A 95 -4.81 26.67 18.80
C SER A 95 -4.67 28.12 18.35
N ARG A 96 -3.93 28.96 19.09
CA ARG A 96 -3.70 30.38 18.73
C ARG A 96 -2.62 30.54 17.65
N GLN A 97 -1.71 29.58 17.53
CA GLN A 97 -0.61 29.63 16.56
C GLN A 97 -1.03 29.18 15.16
N ILE A 98 -1.99 28.24 15.07
CA ILE A 98 -2.42 27.66 13.79
C ILE A 98 -3.45 28.53 13.06
N GLU A 99 -4.30 29.27 13.78
CA GLU A 99 -5.26 30.22 13.18
C GLU A 99 -4.57 31.30 12.30
N LEU A 100 -3.26 31.52 12.46
CA LEU A 100 -2.49 32.48 11.66
C LEU A 100 -2.17 32.00 10.22
N PHE A 101 -2.32 30.70 9.92
CA PHE A 101 -1.90 30.08 8.65
C PHE A 101 -3.08 29.62 7.77
N GLU A 102 -4.29 30.15 8.01
CA GLU A 102 -5.56 29.52 7.63
C GLU A 102 -5.96 29.50 6.14
N SER A 103 -5.06 29.82 5.20
CA SER A 103 -5.40 29.77 3.77
C SER A 103 -4.27 29.16 2.96
N ASP A 104 -4.43 27.89 2.58
CA ASP A 104 -3.63 27.33 1.50
C ASP A 104 -3.99 28.03 0.19
N ARG A 105 -3.08 28.90 -0.28
CA ARG A 105 -3.21 29.67 -1.53
C ARG A 105 -2.45 29.02 -2.68
N THR A 106 -2.03 27.76 -2.53
CA THR A 106 -1.31 27.03 -3.57
C THR A 106 -2.12 27.02 -4.87
N PRO A 107 -1.55 27.48 -6.00
CA PRO A 107 -2.15 27.40 -7.33
C PRO A 107 -2.65 25.99 -7.66
N ALA A 108 -3.71 25.90 -8.47
CA ALA A 108 -4.39 24.62 -8.74
C ALA A 108 -3.49 23.60 -9.46
N ASP A 109 -2.58 24.07 -10.31
CA ASP A 109 -1.57 23.27 -11.01
C ASP A 109 -0.45 22.81 -10.08
N GLU A 110 0.01 23.64 -9.15
CA GLU A 110 0.97 23.24 -8.12
C GLU A 110 0.38 22.19 -7.16
N ARG A 111 -0.90 22.34 -6.78
CA ARG A 111 -1.62 21.36 -5.99
C ARG A 111 -1.74 20.02 -6.72
N ALA A 112 -2.15 20.06 -8.00
CA ALA A 112 -2.26 18.88 -8.84
C ALA A 112 -0.89 18.16 -8.98
N TYR A 113 0.20 18.91 -9.14
CA TYR A 113 1.55 18.35 -9.14
C TYR A 113 1.89 17.66 -7.81
N GLY A 114 1.60 18.29 -6.66
CA GLY A 114 1.83 17.71 -5.34
C GLY A 114 1.04 16.41 -5.11
N GLU A 115 -0.22 16.38 -5.55
CA GLU A 115 -1.07 15.18 -5.51
C GLU A 115 -0.49 14.05 -6.36
N GLY A 116 -0.06 14.35 -7.59
CA GLY A 116 0.60 13.38 -8.47
C GLY A 116 1.90 12.86 -7.87
N LEU A 117 2.73 13.75 -7.32
CA LEU A 117 4.00 13.40 -6.66
C LEU A 117 3.79 12.44 -5.49
N ALA A 118 2.77 12.69 -4.67
CA ALA A 118 2.41 11.80 -3.58
C ALA A 118 1.93 10.43 -4.10
N ALA A 119 1.06 10.41 -5.12
CA ALA A 119 0.55 9.18 -5.72
C ALA A 119 1.68 8.31 -6.30
N GLY A 120 2.63 8.91 -7.01
CA GLY A 120 3.82 8.22 -7.55
C GLY A 120 4.71 7.64 -6.45
N LYS A 121 5.00 8.42 -5.39
CA LYS A 121 5.81 7.95 -4.24
C LYS A 121 5.15 6.79 -3.49
N LEU A 122 3.82 6.78 -3.44
CA LEU A 122 3.03 5.72 -2.80
C LEU A 122 2.79 4.50 -3.70
N ARG A 123 3.33 4.48 -4.94
CA ARG A 123 3.13 3.41 -5.93
C ARG A 123 1.64 3.15 -6.23
N LYS A 124 0.82 4.20 -6.26
CA LYS A 124 -0.60 4.10 -6.67
C LYS A 124 -0.72 3.90 -8.18
N ASP A 125 -1.88 3.44 -8.62
CA ASP A 125 -2.22 3.39 -10.04
C ASP A 125 -2.17 4.79 -10.65
N ASN A 126 -1.74 4.86 -11.92
CA ASN A 126 -1.65 6.11 -12.68
C ASN A 126 -3.05 6.58 -13.13
N ALA A 127 -3.88 6.97 -12.16
CA ALA A 127 -5.25 7.42 -12.34
C ALA A 127 -5.34 8.94 -12.13
N ASN A 128 -5.01 9.70 -13.19
CA ASN A 128 -5.08 11.16 -13.15
C ASN A 128 -6.54 11.63 -12.99
N PRO A 129 -6.89 12.33 -11.89
CA PRO A 129 -8.26 12.80 -11.66
C PRO A 129 -8.62 14.04 -12.50
N TYR A 130 -7.63 14.66 -13.15
CA TYR A 130 -7.80 15.83 -14.01
C TYR A 130 -7.82 15.41 -15.49
N GLY A 131 -8.45 16.22 -16.34
CA GLY A 131 -8.42 15.99 -17.78
C GLY A 131 -6.99 16.05 -18.33
N ALA A 132 -6.58 15.08 -19.15
CA ALA A 132 -5.21 14.94 -19.63
C ALA A 132 -4.68 16.20 -20.37
N ASP A 133 -5.55 16.91 -21.08
CA ASP A 133 -5.21 18.12 -21.83
C ASP A 133 -5.19 19.39 -20.96
N SER A 134 -5.58 19.29 -19.69
CA SER A 134 -5.58 20.42 -18.76
C SER A 134 -4.19 20.67 -18.17
N LYS A 135 -3.90 21.93 -17.81
CA LYS A 135 -2.64 22.27 -17.12
C LYS A 135 -2.48 21.49 -15.81
N GLN A 136 -3.58 21.25 -15.09
CA GLN A 136 -3.61 20.45 -13.86
C GLN A 136 -3.31 18.98 -14.16
N GLY A 137 -3.88 18.42 -15.23
CA GLY A 137 -3.60 17.04 -15.65
C GLY A 137 -2.14 16.83 -16.03
N GLN A 138 -1.56 17.74 -16.80
CA GLN A 138 -0.14 17.69 -17.15
C GLN A 138 0.76 17.83 -15.90
N ALA A 139 0.41 18.75 -14.98
CA ALA A 139 1.14 18.96 -13.74
C ALA A 139 1.08 17.72 -12.82
N TRP A 140 -0.10 17.12 -12.67
CA TRP A 140 -0.28 15.88 -11.92
C TRP A 140 0.54 14.73 -12.52
N GLN A 141 0.50 14.55 -13.85
CA GLN A 141 1.24 13.48 -14.51
C GLN A 141 2.75 13.65 -14.33
N ARG A 142 3.26 14.89 -14.43
CA ARG A 142 4.66 15.19 -14.14
C ARG A 142 5.03 14.81 -12.70
N GLY A 143 4.20 15.21 -11.72
CA GLY A 143 4.39 14.84 -10.33
C GLY A 143 4.43 13.32 -10.15
N PHE A 144 3.47 12.59 -10.73
CA PHE A 144 3.39 11.13 -10.65
C PHE A 144 4.65 10.44 -11.17
N ASN A 145 5.15 10.88 -12.33
CA ASN A 145 6.37 10.33 -12.91
C ASN A 145 7.58 10.58 -12.02
N GLU A 146 7.77 11.81 -11.53
CA GLU A 146 8.87 12.16 -10.63
C GLU A 146 8.79 11.40 -9.28
N GLY A 147 7.57 11.20 -8.76
CA GLY A 147 7.35 10.42 -7.54
C GLY A 147 7.69 8.94 -7.72
N THR A 148 7.35 8.40 -8.88
CA THR A 148 7.67 7.02 -9.27
C THR A 148 9.17 6.84 -9.47
N GLU A 149 9.84 7.79 -10.14
CA GLU A 149 11.30 7.79 -10.27
C GLU A 149 12.00 7.84 -8.92
N PHE A 150 11.52 8.70 -7.99
CA PHE A 150 12.07 8.80 -6.65
C PHE A 150 12.04 7.45 -5.92
N ILE A 151 10.90 6.73 -5.94
CA ILE A 151 10.78 5.45 -5.23
C ILE A 151 11.48 4.30 -5.97
N ASN A 152 11.66 4.41 -7.29
CA ASN A 152 12.40 3.41 -8.07
C ASN A 152 13.92 3.52 -7.90
N LYS A 153 14.47 4.70 -7.55
CA LYS A 153 15.89 4.83 -7.18
C LYS A 153 16.28 3.96 -5.97
N GLU A 154 15.37 3.81 -5.00
CA GLU A 154 15.56 2.90 -3.86
C GLU A 154 15.69 1.43 -4.32
N LEU A 155 14.95 1.05 -5.36
CA LEU A 155 14.99 -0.30 -5.91
C LEU A 155 16.29 -0.54 -6.69
N ALA A 156 16.73 0.42 -7.51
CA ALA A 156 17.97 0.32 -8.28
C ALA A 156 19.20 0.17 -7.37
N GLY A 157 19.29 0.95 -6.29
CA GLY A 157 20.40 0.84 -5.33
C GLY A 157 20.52 -0.52 -4.64
N LYS A 158 19.40 -1.24 -4.46
CA LYS A 158 19.41 -2.62 -3.93
C LYS A 158 19.93 -3.64 -4.94
N PHE A 159 19.66 -3.45 -6.24
CA PHE A 159 20.19 -4.33 -7.28
C PHE A 159 21.70 -4.11 -7.51
N ASP A 160 22.19 -2.90 -7.33
CA ASP A 160 23.63 -2.59 -7.42
C ASP A 160 24.42 -3.15 -6.22
N GLU A 161 23.81 -3.26 -5.03
CA GLU A 161 24.43 -3.85 -3.84
C GLU A 161 24.49 -5.38 -3.86
N ASP A 162 23.53 -6.06 -4.49
CA ASP A 162 23.47 -7.54 -4.57
C ASP A 162 24.11 -8.14 -5.85
N GLY A 163 24.50 -7.32 -6.83
CA GLY A 163 24.94 -7.76 -8.17
C GLY A 163 26.42 -7.49 -8.53
N GLY A 164 27.23 -7.03 -7.58
CA GLY A 164 28.63 -6.69 -7.82
C GLY A 164 29.56 -7.90 -7.80
N SER A 165 29.80 -8.49 -8.98
CA SER A 165 30.83 -9.49 -9.34
C SER A 165 30.34 -10.93 -9.48
N GLU A 166 29.98 -11.31 -10.70
CA GLU A 166 30.25 -12.62 -11.35
C GLU A 166 29.32 -12.86 -12.55
N LEU A 167 29.20 -11.93 -13.50
CA LEU A 167 28.67 -12.29 -14.83
C LEU A 167 29.13 -11.24 -15.85
N ILE A 168 29.64 -11.75 -16.98
CA ILE A 168 30.29 -11.04 -18.09
C ILE A 168 31.83 -10.95 -17.93
N SER A 169 32.47 -12.11 -17.79
CA SER A 169 33.74 -12.38 -18.49
C SER A 169 33.52 -13.55 -19.46
N GLY A 170 32.53 -13.41 -20.33
CA GLY A 170 32.36 -14.28 -21.49
C GLY A 170 33.03 -13.61 -22.67
N ALA A 171 34.14 -14.19 -23.15
CA ALA A 171 34.76 -13.82 -24.41
C ALA A 171 33.70 -13.73 -25.52
N ASP A 172 33.72 -12.63 -26.26
CA ASP A 172 32.77 -12.35 -27.34
C ASP A 172 33.01 -13.34 -28.50
N PRO A 173 32.09 -14.27 -28.80
CA PRO A 173 32.31 -15.32 -29.81
C PRO A 173 32.15 -14.82 -31.25
N PHE A 174 32.04 -13.50 -31.45
CA PHE A 174 31.82 -12.86 -32.75
C PHE A 174 32.92 -11.87 -33.15
N GLU A 175 34.13 -11.95 -32.57
CA GLU A 175 35.27 -11.28 -33.18
C GLU A 175 35.62 -11.95 -34.52
N PRO A 176 35.53 -11.24 -35.66
CA PRO A 176 35.99 -11.78 -36.93
C PRO A 176 37.52 -11.86 -36.91
N GLU A 177 38.05 -13.07 -37.15
CA GLU A 177 39.48 -13.34 -37.36
C GLU A 177 40.10 -12.32 -38.33
N PRO A 178 41.30 -11.78 -38.03
CA PRO A 178 41.96 -10.84 -38.93
C PRO A 178 42.34 -11.55 -40.23
N VAL A 179 41.74 -11.10 -41.34
CA VAL A 179 42.17 -11.47 -42.70
C VAL A 179 43.61 -11.00 -42.91
N THR A 180 44.55 -11.94 -42.78
CA THR A 180 45.91 -11.78 -43.31
C THR A 180 45.87 -12.12 -44.79
N GLU A 181 45.92 -11.12 -45.67
CA GLU A 181 46.30 -11.35 -47.06
C GLU A 181 47.47 -10.44 -47.43
N ALA A 182 48.51 -11.10 -47.93
CA ALA A 182 49.85 -10.61 -48.14
C ALA A 182 49.94 -9.72 -49.38
N ALA A 183 50.95 -8.86 -49.34
CA ALA A 183 51.41 -8.04 -50.45
C ALA A 183 51.78 -8.88 -51.68
N GLU A 184 51.40 -8.37 -52.86
CA GLU A 184 52.18 -8.47 -54.09
C GLU A 184 52.10 -7.14 -54.86
#